data_AF-A0A7S2BPP0-F1
#
_entry.id   AF-A0A7S2BPP0-F1
#
_cell.length_a   1.000
_cell.length_b   1.000
_cell.length_c   1.000
_cell.angle_alpha   90.00
_cell.angle_beta   90.00
_cell.angle_gamma   90.00
#
_symmetry.space_group_name_H-M   'P 1'
#
loop_
_entity.id
_entity.type
_entity.pdbx_description
1 polymer ?
#
loop_
_entity_poly.entity_id
_entity_poly.type
_entity_poly.pdbx_seq_one_letter_code
_entity_poly.pdbx_strand_id
1 'polypeptide(L)'
;RPCHCRAHPCHHDQNADGNRVIHSCGTEKPFLGFSYTADKQLQCDCLSSAAGGSVYISRELCSGHTCEDGQNLILDYDESTGKCVCSRNPCMEDNGVQHSCPQSDFPVLAYHYDDAGKLQCKCNMNYKAKNDEL
;
A
#
# COMPACT_ATOMS: atom_id res chain seq x y z
N ARG A 1 18.63 -10.44 10.45
CA ARG A 1 18.73 -9.20 9.63
C ARG A 1 17.67 -8.24 10.17
N PRO A 2 17.96 -6.95 10.43
CA PRO A 2 16.94 -6.00 10.85
C PRO A 2 15.98 -5.70 9.69
N CYS A 3 14.68 -5.70 9.97
CA CYS A 3 13.65 -5.23 9.04
C CYS A 3 13.56 -3.70 9.15
N HIS A 4 13.59 -3.00 8.01
CA HIS A 4 13.44 -1.55 7.97
C HIS A 4 12.07 -1.18 7.40
N CYS A 5 11.22 -0.58 8.22
CA CYS A 5 10.00 0.06 7.74
C CYS A 5 10.41 1.22 6.83
N ARG A 6 10.10 1.12 5.54
CA ARG A 6 10.30 2.22 4.61
C ARG A 6 9.06 3.09 4.59
N ALA A 7 9.26 4.40 4.48
CA ALA A 7 8.18 5.32 4.17
C ALA A 7 7.54 4.93 2.83
N HIS A 8 6.29 5.34 2.65
CA HIS A 8 5.57 5.13 1.39
C HIS A 8 6.41 5.68 0.21
N PRO A 9 6.59 4.93 -0.90
CA PRO A 9 7.50 5.32 -1.98
C PRO A 9 7.25 6.72 -2.52
N CYS A 10 5.97 7.09 -2.67
CA CYS A 10 5.56 8.41 -3.15
C CYS A 10 5.95 9.59 -2.24
N HIS A 11 6.40 9.37 -1.00
CA HIS A 11 6.93 10.47 -0.17
C HIS A 11 8.36 10.89 -0.55
N HIS A 12 9.04 10.08 -1.35
CA HIS A 12 10.39 10.32 -1.86
C HIS A 12 10.42 10.42 -3.39
N ASP A 13 9.27 10.68 -4.01
CA ASP A 13 9.19 10.85 -5.46
C ASP A 13 9.94 12.10 -5.92
N GLN A 14 10.51 12.05 -7.13
CA GLN A 14 11.30 13.12 -7.74
C GLN A 14 10.86 13.35 -9.18
N ASN A 15 10.80 14.62 -9.59
CA ASN A 15 10.51 14.98 -10.98
C ASN A 15 11.77 14.81 -11.87
N ALA A 16 11.62 15.09 -13.17
CA ALA A 16 12.71 14.97 -14.15
C ALA A 16 13.96 15.82 -13.82
N ASP A 17 13.79 16.90 -13.06
CA ASP A 17 14.87 17.80 -12.63
C ASP A 17 15.52 17.34 -11.30
N GLY A 18 15.09 16.21 -10.75
CA GLY A 18 15.55 15.67 -9.46
C GLY A 18 14.92 16.34 -8.23
N ASN A 19 13.94 17.22 -8.41
CA ASN A 19 13.26 17.89 -7.31
C ASN A 19 12.21 16.98 -6.67
N ARG A 20 12.14 16.98 -5.34
CA ARG A 20 11.15 16.19 -4.58
C ARG A 20 9.73 16.64 -4.93
N VAL A 21 8.84 15.67 -5.14
CA VAL A 21 7.41 15.89 -5.40
C VAL A 21 6.60 15.52 -4.15
N ILE A 22 5.72 16.42 -3.72
CA ILE A 22 4.77 16.17 -2.63
C ILE A 22 3.42 15.81 -3.24
N HIS A 23 2.94 14.60 -2.94
CA HIS A 23 1.66 14.10 -3.41
C HIS A 23 0.56 14.36 -2.37
N SER A 24 -0.62 14.78 -2.85
CA SER A 24 -1.82 14.91 -2.02
C SER A 24 -3.05 14.40 -2.78
N CYS A 25 -4.01 13.86 -2.05
CA CYS A 25 -5.20 13.22 -2.60
C CYS A 25 -6.49 13.94 -2.19
N GLY A 26 -7.48 13.91 -3.08
CA GLY A 26 -8.78 14.55 -2.90
C GLY A 26 -9.75 13.75 -2.02
N THR A 27 -10.99 14.21 -1.91
CA THR A 27 -12.01 13.58 -1.04
C THR A 27 -12.62 12.30 -1.62
N GLU A 28 -12.70 12.16 -2.94
CA GLU A 28 -13.27 10.97 -3.59
C GLU A 28 -12.34 9.76 -3.53
N LYS A 29 -11.04 10.01 -3.67
CA LYS A 29 -9.98 9.01 -3.61
C LYS A 29 -8.92 9.46 -2.61
N PRO A 30 -9.15 9.31 -1.30
CA PRO A 30 -8.33 9.98 -0.27
C PRO A 30 -7.04 9.24 0.09
N PHE A 31 -6.76 8.09 -0.50
CA PHE A 31 -5.63 7.25 -0.15
C PHE A 31 -4.53 7.36 -1.19
N LEU A 32 -3.31 7.71 -0.76
CA LEU A 32 -2.15 7.67 -1.64
C LEU A 32 -1.73 6.22 -1.86
N GLY A 33 -1.72 5.80 -3.12
CA GLY A 33 -1.24 4.49 -3.56
C GLY A 33 0.06 4.59 -4.34
N PHE A 34 0.69 3.44 -4.59
CA PHE A 34 1.84 3.34 -5.47
C PHE A 34 1.75 2.10 -6.36
N SER A 35 2.33 2.20 -7.55
CA SER A 35 2.59 1.09 -8.45
C SER A 35 3.93 1.31 -9.16
N TYR A 36 4.34 0.33 -9.95
CA TYR A 36 5.51 0.45 -10.81
C TYR A 36 5.14 0.07 -12.24
N THR A 37 5.64 0.83 -13.21
CA THR A 37 5.54 0.46 -14.63
C THR A 37 6.31 -0.84 -14.92
N ALA A 38 6.13 -1.41 -16.11
CA ALA A 38 6.95 -2.54 -16.57
C ALA A 38 8.46 -2.22 -16.54
N ASP A 39 8.83 -0.95 -16.77
CA ASP A 39 10.21 -0.45 -16.70
C ASP A 39 10.64 -0.05 -15.28
N LYS A 40 9.91 -0.49 -14.25
CA LYS A 40 10.17 -0.27 -12.83
C LYS A 40 10.19 1.21 -12.41
N GLN A 41 9.50 2.08 -13.14
CA GLN A 41 9.33 3.48 -12.78
C GLN A 41 8.19 3.62 -11.77
N LEU A 42 8.42 4.38 -10.69
CA LEU A 42 7.41 4.64 -9.66
C LEU A 42 6.24 5.42 -10.28
N GLN A 43 5.03 4.97 -9.97
CA GLN A 43 3.80 5.69 -10.25
C GLN A 43 3.03 5.89 -8.95
N CYS A 44 2.57 7.12 -8.75
CA CYS A 44 1.81 7.54 -7.59
C CYS A 44 0.41 7.94 -8.04
N ASP A 45 -0.60 7.40 -7.39
CA ASP A 45 -1.99 7.63 -7.76
C ASP A 45 -2.87 7.70 -6.52
N CYS A 46 -4.04 8.30 -6.67
CA CYS A 46 -5.02 8.39 -5.59
C CYS A 46 -6.04 7.26 -5.72
N LEU A 47 -6.26 6.54 -4.63
CA LEU A 47 -7.11 5.37 -4.53
C LEU A 47 -8.33 5.65 -3.64
N SER A 48 -9.43 4.98 -3.97
CA SER A 48 -10.68 4.99 -3.20
C SER A 48 -10.60 4.11 -1.95
N SER A 49 -9.62 3.20 -1.89
CA SER A 49 -9.36 2.34 -0.75
C SER A 49 -7.88 2.36 -0.38
N ALA A 50 -7.58 2.22 0.92
CA ALA A 50 -6.20 2.15 1.39
C ALA A 50 -5.57 0.84 0.93
N ALA A 51 -4.72 0.89 -0.10
CA ALA A 51 -3.93 -0.25 -0.53
C ALA A 51 -2.54 -0.19 0.12
N GLY A 52 -2.26 -1.16 1.00
CA GLY A 52 -0.90 -1.47 1.41
C GLY A 52 -0.26 -2.44 0.42
N GLY A 53 1.06 -2.57 0.45
CA GLY A 53 1.75 -3.54 -0.41
C GLY A 53 3.25 -3.55 -0.21
N SER A 54 3.89 -4.62 -0.66
CA SER A 54 5.35 -4.75 -0.65
C SER A 54 5.96 -4.03 -1.84
N VAL A 55 6.85 -3.07 -1.59
CA VAL A 55 7.64 -2.40 -2.65
C VAL A 55 8.44 -3.42 -3.47
N TYR A 56 8.94 -4.47 -2.83
CA TYR A 56 9.69 -5.52 -3.52
C TYR A 56 8.78 -6.29 -4.48
N ILE A 57 7.58 -6.66 -4.06
CA ILE A 57 6.62 -7.35 -4.93
C ILE A 57 6.25 -6.43 -6.09
N SER A 58 5.78 -5.21 -5.80
CA SER A 58 5.31 -4.29 -6.85
C SER A 58 6.40 -3.90 -7.85
N ARG A 59 7.67 -3.79 -7.43
CA ARG A 59 8.77 -3.35 -8.31
C ARG A 59 9.56 -4.49 -8.95
N GLU A 60 9.85 -5.55 -8.21
CA GLU A 60 10.77 -6.60 -8.66
C GLU A 60 10.07 -7.80 -9.26
N LEU A 61 8.90 -8.18 -8.71
CA LEU A 61 8.17 -9.38 -9.13
C LEU A 61 6.99 -9.05 -10.04
N CYS A 62 6.35 -7.90 -9.81
CA CYS A 62 5.07 -7.52 -10.40
C CYS A 62 5.07 -6.14 -11.06
N SER A 63 6.22 -5.72 -11.59
CA SER A 63 6.34 -4.48 -12.37
C SER A 63 5.38 -4.49 -13.55
N GLY A 64 4.58 -3.43 -13.69
CA GLY A 64 3.54 -3.30 -14.73
C GLY A 64 2.19 -3.91 -14.35
N HIS A 65 2.06 -4.50 -13.17
CA HIS A 65 0.79 -5.04 -12.66
C HIS A 65 0.22 -4.17 -11.54
N THR A 66 -1.10 -4.04 -11.50
CA THR A 66 -1.86 -3.37 -10.45
C THR A 66 -3.12 -4.15 -10.14
N CYS A 67 -3.68 -3.92 -8.94
CA CYS A 67 -4.99 -4.42 -8.58
C CYS A 67 -6.06 -3.36 -8.85
N GLU A 68 -7.31 -3.82 -9.01
CA GLU A 68 -8.44 -2.93 -9.24
C GLU A 68 -8.70 -2.03 -8.02
N ASP A 69 -8.81 -0.72 -8.27
CA ASP A 69 -9.10 0.28 -7.23
C ASP A 69 -10.49 0.06 -6.62
N GLY A 70 -10.62 0.32 -5.32
CA GLY A 70 -11.88 0.22 -4.57
C GLY A 70 -12.19 -1.14 -3.98
N GLN A 71 -11.38 -2.17 -4.26
CA GLN A 71 -11.60 -3.53 -3.74
C GLN A 71 -10.73 -3.91 -2.54
N ASN A 72 -9.94 -2.98 -1.97
CA ASN A 72 -8.98 -3.26 -0.89
C ASN A 72 -8.05 -4.45 -1.19
N LEU A 73 -7.67 -4.58 -2.47
CA LEU A 73 -6.79 -5.64 -2.94
C LEU A 73 -5.33 -5.22 -2.80
N ILE A 74 -4.50 -6.19 -2.45
CA ILE A 74 -3.06 -6.07 -2.27
C ILE A 74 -2.41 -6.87 -3.38
N LEU A 75 -1.52 -6.21 -4.12
CA LEU A 75 -0.70 -6.87 -5.12
C LEU A 75 0.30 -7.79 -4.41
N ASP A 76 0.23 -9.06 -4.75
CA ASP A 76 1.04 -10.13 -4.17
C ASP A 76 1.64 -11.01 -5.29
N TYR A 77 2.55 -11.90 -4.92
CA TYR A 77 3.20 -12.82 -5.86
C TYR A 77 3.02 -14.26 -5.39
N ASP A 78 2.36 -15.06 -6.22
CA ASP A 78 2.24 -16.49 -5.99
C ASP A 78 3.50 -17.19 -6.53
N GLU A 79 4.40 -17.56 -5.61
CA GLU A 79 5.65 -18.27 -5.92
C GLU A 79 5.42 -19.63 -6.58
N SER A 80 4.28 -20.29 -6.30
CA SER A 80 4.01 -21.62 -6.84
C SER A 80 3.65 -21.59 -8.33
N THR A 81 2.97 -20.53 -8.77
CA THR A 81 2.58 -20.33 -10.17
C THR A 81 3.48 -19.34 -10.90
N GLY A 82 4.33 -18.61 -10.16
CA GLY A 82 5.20 -17.56 -10.69
C GLY A 82 4.44 -16.34 -11.20
N LYS A 83 3.25 -16.05 -10.63
CA LYS A 83 2.33 -15.02 -11.14
C LYS A 83 1.98 -13.98 -10.09
N CYS A 84 1.74 -12.77 -10.57
CA CYS A 84 1.16 -11.69 -9.77
C CYS A 84 -0.32 -11.96 -9.53
N VAL A 85 -0.74 -11.82 -8.29
CA VAL A 85 -2.12 -12.03 -7.84
C VAL A 85 -2.59 -10.83 -7.03
N CYS A 86 -3.91 -10.65 -6.97
CA CYS A 86 -4.53 -9.64 -6.13
C CYS A 86 -5.22 -10.33 -4.97
N SER A 87 -4.61 -10.21 -3.79
CA SER A 87 -5.10 -10.83 -2.56
C SER A 87 -5.91 -9.81 -1.77
N ARG A 88 -7.03 -10.23 -1.16
CA ARG A 88 -7.72 -9.36 -0.20
C ARG A 88 -6.84 -9.14 1.01
N ASN A 89 -6.96 -7.97 1.61
CA ASN A 89 -6.38 -7.71 2.92
C ASN A 89 -6.82 -8.81 3.91
N PRO A 90 -5.89 -9.55 4.54
CA PRO A 90 -6.24 -10.68 5.41
C PRO A 90 -7.18 -10.32 6.56
N CYS A 91 -7.17 -9.06 7.00
CA CYS A 91 -8.09 -8.58 8.03
C CYS A 91 -9.54 -8.45 7.57
N MET A 92 -9.83 -8.56 6.26
CA MET A 92 -11.20 -8.60 5.77
C MET A 92 -11.82 -9.99 5.86
N GLU A 93 -11.01 -11.03 6.11
CA GLU A 93 -11.45 -12.42 6.22
C GLU A 93 -10.60 -13.16 7.28
N ASP A 94 -10.72 -12.74 8.54
CA ASP A 94 -10.03 -13.36 9.66
C ASP A 94 -10.94 -14.44 10.29
N ASN A 95 -10.88 -15.67 9.78
CA ASN A 95 -11.69 -16.80 10.27
C ASN A 95 -13.21 -16.52 10.28
N GLY A 96 -13.69 -15.79 9.28
CA GLY A 96 -15.10 -15.36 9.17
C GLY A 96 -15.40 -14.03 9.88
N VAL A 97 -14.43 -13.41 10.53
CA VAL A 97 -14.54 -12.06 11.09
C VAL A 97 -14.01 -11.05 10.08
N GLN A 98 -14.87 -10.10 9.69
CA GLN A 98 -14.49 -8.98 8.84
C GLN A 98 -14.15 -7.77 9.73
N HIS A 99 -12.89 -7.36 9.73
CA HIS A 99 -12.45 -6.15 10.41
C HIS A 99 -12.71 -4.92 9.52
N SER A 100 -13.06 -3.80 10.14
CA SER A 100 -13.20 -2.51 9.46
C SER A 100 -12.74 -1.37 10.36
N CYS A 101 -12.40 -0.24 9.76
CA CYS A 101 -11.93 0.96 10.46
C CYS A 101 -12.95 2.10 10.34
N PRO A 102 -14.00 2.12 11.17
CA PRO A 102 -15.08 3.10 11.07
C PRO A 102 -14.69 4.50 11.59
N GLN A 103 -13.57 4.62 12.30
CA GLN A 103 -13.11 5.88 12.87
C GLN A 103 -12.44 6.74 11.79
N SER A 104 -12.91 7.97 11.62
CA SER A 104 -12.38 8.93 10.63
C SER A 104 -10.89 9.20 10.77
N ASP A 105 -10.38 9.18 12.00
CA ASP A 105 -9.00 9.51 12.32
C ASP A 105 -8.05 8.35 12.02
N PHE A 106 -8.56 7.12 11.94
CA PHE A 106 -7.80 5.90 11.71
C PHE A 106 -8.44 5.04 10.60
N PRO A 107 -8.63 5.53 9.37
CA PRO A 107 -9.43 4.84 8.36
C PRO A 107 -8.67 3.72 7.64
N VAL A 108 -7.37 3.53 7.91
CA VAL A 108 -6.53 2.57 7.18
C VAL A 108 -6.45 1.24 7.94
N LEU A 109 -7.00 0.17 7.34
CA LEU A 109 -6.89 -1.19 7.89
C LEU A 109 -5.54 -1.80 7.51
N ALA A 110 -4.61 -1.85 8.46
CA ALA A 110 -3.29 -2.45 8.29
C ALA A 110 -3.22 -3.83 8.97
N TYR A 111 -2.36 -4.69 8.44
CA TYR A 111 -2.11 -6.01 9.00
C TYR A 111 -0.62 -6.31 9.09
N HIS A 112 -0.28 -7.26 9.97
CA HIS A 112 1.00 -7.96 9.99
C HIS A 112 0.80 -9.33 10.64
N TYR A 113 1.79 -10.19 10.51
CA TYR A 113 1.85 -11.44 11.27
C TYR A 113 2.89 -11.27 12.38
N ASP A 114 2.55 -11.73 13.59
CA ASP A 114 3.50 -11.77 14.71
C ASP A 114 4.48 -12.95 14.60
N ASP A 115 5.39 -13.08 15.56
CA ASP A 115 6.41 -14.14 15.58
C ASP A 115 5.82 -15.57 15.63
N ALA A 116 4.56 -15.71 16.08
CA ALA A 116 3.83 -16.99 16.07
C ALA A 116 3.07 -17.21 14.76
N GLY A 117 3.17 -16.28 13.80
CA GLY A 117 2.43 -16.30 12.54
C GLY A 117 0.95 -15.94 12.70
N LYS A 118 0.55 -15.35 13.83
CA LYS A 118 -0.84 -14.95 14.04
C LYS A 118 -1.10 -13.60 13.37
N LEU A 119 -2.22 -13.49 12.67
CA LEU A 119 -2.67 -12.26 12.04
C LEU A 119 -3.00 -11.19 13.09
N GLN A 120 -2.45 -10.00 12.89
CA GLN A 120 -2.64 -8.84 13.74
C GLN A 120 -3.16 -7.67 12.90
N CYS A 121 -4.41 -7.28 13.17
CA CYS A 121 -5.12 -6.21 12.47
C CYS A 121 -5.13 -4.93 13.30
N LYS A 122 -4.87 -3.78 12.67
CA LYS A 122 -4.94 -2.48 13.34
C LYS A 122 -5.43 -1.38 12.41
N CYS A 123 -6.15 -0.42 12.98
CA CYS A 123 -6.54 0.80 12.30
C CYS A 123 -5.43 1.85 12.47
N ASN A 124 -4.98 2.42 11.36
CA ASN A 124 -3.96 3.46 11.31
C ASN A 124 -4.55 4.75 10.72
N MET A 125 -3.93 5.85 11.09
CA MET A 125 -4.19 7.16 10.49
C MET A 125 -3.86 7.15 9.00
N ASN A 126 -4.66 7.87 8.21
CA ASN A 126 -4.30 8.15 6.83
C ASN A 126 -3.12 9.12 6.83
N TYR A 127 -1.92 8.62 6.51
CA TYR A 127 -0.72 9.42 6.56
C TYR A 127 -0.75 10.48 5.45
N LYS A 128 -0.79 11.76 5.85
CA LYS A 128 -0.56 12.89 4.97
C LYS A 128 0.85 13.38 5.22
N ALA A 129 1.68 13.42 4.17
CA ALA A 129 2.99 14.05 4.27
C ALA A 129 2.78 15.49 4.77
N LYS A 130 3.40 15.84 5.91
CA LYS A 130 3.34 17.22 6.40
C LYS A 130 4.24 18.07 5.52
N ASN A 131 3.81 19.31 5.26
CA ASN A 131 4.68 20.31 4.62
C ASN A 131 5.96 20.53 5.42
N ASP A 132 5.95 20.32 6.75
CA ASP A 132 7.05 20.67 7.65
C ASP A 132 8.12 19.57 7.84
N GLU A 133 8.11 18.50 7.03
CA GLU A 133 9.30 17.67 6.79
C GLU A 133 10.13 18.27 5.62
N LEU A 134 10.27 19.60 5.67
CA LEU A 134 11.03 20.52 4.81
C LEU A 134 12.45 20.71 5.35
#